data_AF-I0J138-F1
#
_entry.id   AF-I0J138-F1
#
_cell.length_a   1.000
_cell.length_b   1.000
_cell.length_c   1.000
_cell.angle_alpha   90.00
_cell.angle_beta   90.00
_cell.angle_gamma   90.00
#
_symmetry.space_group_name_H-M   'P 1'
#
loop_
_entity.id
_entity.type
_entity.pdbx_description
1 polymer ?
#
loop_
_entity_poly.entity_id
_entity_poly.type
_entity_poly.pdbx_seq_one_letter_code
_entity_poly.pdbx_strand_id
1 'polypeptide(L)' 'MTEQMTLRGTLKGHNGWVTQIATTPQFPDMILSASR' A
#
# COMPACT_ATOMS: atom_id res chain seq x y z
N MET A 1 16.61 20.98 -4.38
CA MET A 1 15.60 20.10 -4.99
C MET A 1 14.81 19.49 -3.84
N THR A 2 13.50 19.74 -3.77
CA THR A 2 12.64 19.22 -2.70
C THR A 2 11.97 17.94 -3.20
N GLU A 3 12.10 16.85 -2.45
CA GLU A 3 11.36 15.61 -2.76
C GLU A 3 9.85 15.89 -2.67
N GLN A 4 9.10 15.46 -3.69
CA GLN A 4 7.65 15.60 -3.76
C GLN A 4 7.01 14.25 -4.09
N MET A 5 5.96 13.89 -3.36
CA MET A 5 5.19 12.67 -3.62
C MET A 5 4.11 12.95 -4.67
N THR A 6 4.02 12.11 -5.69
CA THR A 6 2.91 12.10 -6.65
C THR A 6 2.13 10.81 -6.52
N LEU A 7 0.79 10.89 -6.59
CA LEU A 7 -0.05 9.69 -6.60
C LEU A 7 0.18 8.91 -7.90
N ARG A 8 0.69 7.68 -7.79
CA ARG A 8 1.01 6.83 -8.96
C ARG A 8 -0.13 5.91 -9.38
N GLY A 9 -1.01 5.54 -8.46
CA GLY A 9 -2.10 4.60 -8.73
C GLY A 9 -2.83 4.15 -7.46
N THR A 10 -3.78 3.23 -7.63
CA THR A 10 -4.60 2.68 -6.53
C THR A 10 -4.72 1.17 -6.67
N LEU A 11 -4.57 0.44 -5.57
CA LEU A 11 -4.90 -0.99 -5.51
C LEU A 11 -6.35 -1.14 -5.02
N LYS A 12 -7.18 -1.84 -5.81
CA LYS A 12 -8.59 -2.09 -5.50
C LYS A 12 -8.79 -3.58 -5.22
N GLY A 13 -9.66 -3.91 -4.27
CA GLY A 13 -9.98 -5.30 -3.95
C GLY A 13 -10.69 -5.49 -2.62
N HIS A 14 -10.42 -4.62 -1.64
CA HIS A 14 -11.14 -4.63 -0.36
C HIS A 14 -12.52 -3.96 -0.49
N ASN A 15 -13.55 -4.62 0.04
CA ASN A 15 -14.92 -4.09 0.07
C ASN A 15 -15.18 -3.19 1.29
N GLY A 16 -14.33 -3.27 2.32
CA GLY A 16 -14.41 -2.45 3.50
C GLY A 16 -13.16 -1.61 3.70
N TRP A 17 -12.94 -1.19 4.94
CA TRP A 17 -11.88 -0.26 5.28
C TRP A 17 -10.57 -1.01 5.46
N VAL A 18 -9.52 -0.57 4.75
CA VAL A 18 -8.15 -1.04 4.99
C VAL A 18 -7.71 -0.53 6.36
N THR A 19 -7.46 -1.44 7.29
CA THR A 19 -7.10 -1.13 8.68
C THR A 19 -5.61 -1.23 8.96
N GLN A 20 -4.86 -1.96 8.13
CA GLN A 20 -3.43 -2.16 8.32
C GLN A 20 -2.72 -2.44 7.00
N ILE A 21 -1.47 -1.98 6.89
CA ILE A 21 -0.56 -2.26 5.77
C ILE A 21 0.80 -2.67 6.35
N ALA A 22 1.43 -3.68 5.77
CA ALA A 22 2.78 -4.12 6.12
C ALA A 22 3.62 -4.38 4.85
N THR A 23 4.92 -4.10 4.95
CA THR A 23 5.92 -4.33 3.90
C THR A 23 7.11 -5.11 4.47
N THR A 24 7.90 -5.73 3.61
CA THR A 24 9.08 -6.53 3.99
C THR A 24 10.20 -6.36 2.95
N PRO A 25 11.45 -6.09 3.37
CA PRO A 25 12.58 -5.97 2.44
C PRO A 25 12.86 -7.24 1.64
N GLN A 26 12.47 -8.41 2.17
CA GLN A 26 12.65 -9.70 1.49
C GLN A 26 11.78 -9.83 0.23
N PHE A 27 10.64 -9.12 0.19
CA PHE A 27 9.70 -9.14 -0.94
C PHE A 27 9.27 -7.71 -1.29
N PRO A 28 10.13 -6.91 -1.96
CA PRO A 28 9.90 -5.48 -2.18
C PRO A 28 8.71 -5.18 -3.10
N ASP A 29 8.34 -6.11 -3.97
CA ASP A 29 7.20 -5.98 -4.89
C ASP A 29 5.86 -6.41 -4.26
N MET A 30 5.87 -6.84 -2.99
CA MET A 30 4.69 -7.31 -2.28
C MET A 30 4.33 -6.39 -1.12
N ILE A 31 3.03 -6.12 -0.98
CA ILE A 31 2.47 -5.49 0.21
C ILE A 31 1.39 -6.39 0.80
N LEU A 32 1.26 -6.39 2.13
CA LEU A 32 0.18 -7.07 2.84
C LEU A 32 -0.79 -6.01 3.36
N SER A 33 -2.09 -6.23 3.16
CA SER A 33 -3.14 -5.32 3.65
C SER A 33 -4.28 -6.10 4.31
N ALA A 34 -4.82 -5.56 5.39
CA ALA A 34 -5.97 -6.12 6.11
C ALA A 34 -7.18 -5.17 6.00
N SER A 35 -8.38 -5.72 5.85
CA SER A 35 -9.65 -4.96 5.79
C SER A 35 -10.71 -5.57 6.71
N ARG A 36 -11.63 -4.74 7.18
CA ARG A 36 -12.92 -5.18 7.75
C ARG A 36 -13.95 -5.46 6.66
#